data_AF-A0A968PQQ7-F1
#
_entry.id   AF-A0A968PQQ7-F1
#
_cell.length_a   1.000
_cell.length_b   1.000
_cell.length_c   1.000
_cell.angle_alpha   90.00
_cell.angle_beta   90.00
_cell.angle_gamma   90.00
#
_symmetry.space_group_name_H-M   'P 1'
#
loop_
_entity.id
_entity.type
_entity.pdbx_description
1 polymer ?
#
loop_
_entity_poly.entity_id
_entity_poly.type
_entity_poly.pdbx_seq_one_letter_code
_entity_poly.pdbx_strand_id
1 'polypeptide(L)'
;MGNLPASLNVGFKLVCKGDANYCRLLGDRHWSFTTRFEAIACYFPSPLLALRTLKSEIAAGLRPEQVKSLNQTDPNWLTSGEWGVIQFADLPHLTPQ
;
A
#
# COMPACT_ATOMS: atom_id res chain seq x y z
N MET A 1 -41.98 -8.28 4.00
CA MET A 1 -40.83 -8.25 4.93
C MET A 1 -39.64 -7.71 4.13
N GLY A 2 -39.24 -6.46 4.34
CA GLY A 2 -38.18 -5.82 3.55
C GLY A 2 -36.83 -6.44 3.88
N ASN A 3 -36.08 -6.84 2.85
CA ASN A 3 -34.72 -7.33 3.01
C ASN A 3 -33.81 -6.10 3.21
N LEU A 4 -33.22 -5.96 4.41
CA LEU A 4 -32.13 -5.00 4.61
C LEU A 4 -30.97 -5.41 3.70
N PRO A 5 -30.40 -4.53 2.87
CA PRO A 5 -29.15 -4.86 2.19
C PRO A 5 -28.14 -5.17 3.28
N ALA A 6 -27.53 -6.36 3.20
CA ALA A 6 -26.44 -6.77 4.07
C ALA A 6 -25.48 -5.60 4.23
N SER A 7 -25.32 -5.13 5.47
CA SER A 7 -24.48 -3.99 5.80
C SER A 7 -23.13 -4.18 5.12
N LEU A 8 -22.79 -3.33 4.15
CA LEU A 8 -21.53 -3.38 3.44
C LEU A 8 -20.44 -3.08 4.47
N ASN A 9 -19.88 -4.13 5.07
CA ASN A 9 -18.86 -4.03 6.09
C ASN A 9 -17.53 -3.74 5.38
N VAL A 10 -17.40 -2.54 4.80
CA VAL A 10 -16.17 -2.06 4.16
C VAL A 10 -15.19 -1.71 5.26
N GLY A 11 -14.58 -2.74 5.84
CA GLY A 11 -13.50 -2.61 6.81
C GLY A 11 -12.24 -3.26 6.25
N PHE A 12 -11.10 -2.56 6.33
CA PHE A 12 -9.81 -3.23 6.15
C PHE A 12 -9.65 -4.25 7.27
N LYS A 13 -9.30 -5.50 6.92
CA LYS A 13 -9.12 -6.58 7.90
C LYS A 13 -7.68 -6.65 8.41
N LEU A 14 -6.75 -6.01 7.68
CA LEU A 14 -5.33 -5.99 8.01
C LEU A 14 -4.78 -4.57 7.92
N VAL A 15 -3.96 -4.21 8.91
CA VAL A 15 -3.15 -2.97 8.91
C VAL A 15 -1.67 -3.35 8.86
N CYS A 16 -1.00 -3.01 7.76
CA CYS A 16 0.44 -3.08 7.63
C CYS A 16 1.06 -1.78 8.13
N LYS A 17 1.69 -1.79 9.30
CA LYS A 17 2.29 -0.59 9.92
C LYS A 17 3.81 -0.61 9.81
N GLY A 18 4.37 0.50 9.32
CA GLY A 18 5.80 0.78 9.35
C GLY A 18 6.57 0.26 8.14
N ASP A 19 7.81 0.75 8.00
CA ASP A 19 8.67 0.52 6.85
C ASP A 19 9.00 -0.97 6.64
N ALA A 20 9.44 -1.65 7.69
CA ALA A 20 9.86 -3.04 7.60
C ALA A 20 8.73 -4.00 7.20
N ASN A 21 7.49 -3.73 7.62
CA ASN A 21 6.32 -4.53 7.20
C ASN A 21 5.94 -4.20 5.75
N TYR A 22 6.07 -2.93 5.36
CA TYR A 22 5.80 -2.50 4.00
C TYR A 22 6.77 -3.11 2.98
N CYS A 23 8.07 -3.20 3.31
CA CYS A 23 9.05 -3.87 2.44
C CYS A 23 8.72 -5.35 2.25
N ARG A 24 8.42 -6.06 3.35
CA ARG A 24 7.96 -7.46 3.29
C ARG A 24 6.68 -7.63 2.49
N LEU A 25 5.72 -6.71 2.65
CA LEU A 25 4.48 -6.66 1.86
C LEU A 25 4.76 -6.53 0.36
N LEU A 26 5.78 -5.77 -0.02
CA LEU A 26 6.22 -5.65 -1.42
C LEU A 26 7.19 -6.75 -1.85
N GLY A 27 7.41 -7.76 -1.00
CA GLY A 27 8.29 -8.89 -1.24
C GLY A 27 9.78 -8.55 -1.23
N ASP A 28 10.17 -7.47 -0.57
CA ASP A 28 11.54 -6.95 -0.51
C ASP A 28 12.18 -6.76 -1.91
N ARG A 29 11.36 -6.32 -2.89
CA ARG A 29 11.77 -6.11 -4.30
C ARG A 29 11.73 -4.65 -4.70
N HIS A 30 12.63 -4.28 -5.60
CA HIS A 30 12.56 -2.99 -6.30
C HIS A 30 11.49 -3.05 -7.39
N TRP A 31 10.38 -2.38 -7.14
CA TRP A 31 9.34 -2.13 -8.13
C TRP A 31 9.59 -0.78 -8.80
N SER A 32 9.02 -0.57 -10.00
CA SER A 32 8.83 0.81 -10.45
C SER A 32 7.99 1.54 -9.41
N PHE A 33 8.37 2.76 -9.04
CA PHE A 33 7.61 3.55 -8.06
C PHE A 33 6.15 3.77 -8.48
N THR A 34 5.86 3.64 -9.78
CA THR A 34 4.51 3.78 -10.36
C THR A 34 3.76 2.46 -10.50
N THR A 35 4.38 1.31 -10.19
CA THR A 35 3.68 0.02 -10.20
C THR A 35 2.53 0.08 -9.21
N ARG A 36 1.33 -0.34 -9.64
CA ARG A 36 0.12 -0.30 -8.82
C ARG A 36 0.30 -1.13 -7.53
N PHE A 37 0.03 -0.52 -6.38
CA PHE A 37 0.18 -1.17 -5.08
C PHE A 37 -0.68 -2.43 -4.95
N GLU A 38 -1.94 -2.38 -5.41
CA GLU A 38 -2.86 -3.51 -5.35
C GLU A 38 -2.43 -4.67 -6.25
N ALA A 39 -1.73 -4.38 -7.35
CA ALA A 39 -1.20 -5.42 -8.23
C ALA A 39 -0.05 -6.19 -7.56
N ILE A 40 0.68 -5.57 -6.64
CA ILE A 40 1.75 -6.21 -5.87
C ILE A 40 1.16 -6.93 -4.65
N ALA A 41 0.22 -6.29 -3.95
CA ALA A 41 -0.40 -6.83 -2.74
C ALA A 41 -1.48 -7.89 -3.00
N CYS A 42 -1.77 -8.22 -4.27
CA CYS A 42 -2.89 -9.10 -4.67
C CYS A 42 -2.86 -10.51 -4.09
N TYR A 43 -1.73 -10.95 -3.52
CA TYR A 43 -1.61 -12.22 -2.83
C TYR A 43 -2.24 -12.22 -1.42
N PHE A 44 -2.58 -11.05 -0.86
CA PHE A 44 -3.29 -10.96 0.41
C PHE A 44 -4.78 -11.30 0.25
N PRO A 45 -5.37 -12.12 1.14
CA PRO A 45 -6.74 -12.63 0.99
C PRO A 45 -7.84 -11.65 1.48
N SER A 46 -7.50 -10.40 1.79
CA SER A 46 -8.44 -9.43 2.36
C SER A 46 -7.99 -7.98 2.13
N PRO A 47 -8.91 -7.00 2.19
CA PRO A 47 -8.58 -5.59 2.10
C PRO A 47 -7.54 -5.18 3.15
N LEU A 48 -6.57 -4.39 2.69
CA LEU A 48 -5.35 -4.06 3.41
C LEU A 48 -5.13 -2.54 3.44
N LEU A 49 -4.83 -2.00 4.61
CA LEU A 49 -4.35 -0.64 4.78
C LEU A 49 -2.85 -0.66 5.14
N ALA A 50 -2.02 -0.01 4.34
CA ALA A 50 -0.61 0.21 4.63
C ALA A 50 -0.38 1.65 5.13
N LEU A 51 0.24 1.78 6.31
CA LEU A 51 0.65 3.04 6.92
C LEU A 51 2.16 3.03 7.07
N ARG A 52 2.86 3.85 6.28
CA ARG A 52 4.31 3.77 6.19
C ARG A 52 4.96 5.14 6.13
N THR A 53 5.95 5.34 6.99
CA THR A 53 6.99 6.35 6.81
C THR A 53 8.14 5.74 6.02
N LEU A 54 8.68 6.47 5.04
CA LEU A 54 9.70 5.99 4.12
C LEU A 54 11.09 6.00 4.78
N LYS A 55 11.64 4.80 5.00
CA LYS A 55 12.97 4.58 5.60
C LYS A 55 13.81 3.57 4.80
N SER A 56 13.44 3.33 3.55
CA SER A 56 14.09 2.38 2.63
C SER A 56 13.72 2.65 1.17
N GLU A 57 14.59 2.20 0.26
CA GLU A 57 14.54 2.42 -1.20
C GLU A 57 13.39 1.70 -1.94
N ILE A 58 12.54 0.97 -1.21
CA ILE A 58 11.40 0.24 -1.78
C ILE A 58 10.18 1.14 -1.73
N ALA A 59 9.51 1.39 -2.84
CA ALA A 59 8.23 2.09 -2.89
C ALA A 59 7.42 1.67 -4.14
N ALA A 60 6.10 1.84 -4.09
CA ALA A 60 5.19 1.56 -5.20
C ALA A 60 3.93 2.42 -5.09
N GLY A 61 3.11 2.45 -6.14
CA GLY A 61 1.81 3.11 -6.17
C GLY A 61 1.85 4.64 -6.14
N LEU A 62 2.98 5.26 -6.48
CA LEU A 62 3.10 6.70 -6.63
C LEU A 62 2.72 7.14 -8.04
N ARG A 63 2.25 8.38 -8.17
CA ARG A 63 2.02 8.98 -9.48
C ARG A 63 3.35 9.47 -10.09
N PRO A 64 3.55 9.39 -11.42
CA PRO A 64 4.81 9.80 -12.05
C PRO A 64 5.25 11.22 -11.68
N GLU A 65 4.31 12.15 -11.55
CA GLU A 65 4.57 13.53 -11.16
C GLU A 65 5.04 13.69 -9.71
N GLN A 66 4.57 12.82 -8.79
CA GLN A 66 5.04 12.81 -7.41
C GLN A 66 6.51 12.37 -7.36
N VAL A 67 6.84 11.28 -8.07
CA VAL A 67 8.22 10.78 -8.18
C VAL A 67 9.14 11.85 -8.76
N LYS A 68 8.71 12.50 -9.86
CA LYS A 68 9.48 13.58 -10.49
C LYS A 68 9.71 14.73 -9.51
N SER A 69 8.67 15.18 -8.81
CA SER A 69 8.78 16.27 -7.83
C SER A 69 9.72 15.90 -6.70
N LEU A 70 9.56 14.73 -6.09
CA LEU A 70 10.35 14.28 -4.95
C LEU A 70 11.83 14.14 -5.31
N ASN A 71 12.14 13.55 -6.46
CA ASN A 71 13.51 13.44 -6.97
C ASN A 71 14.18 14.81 -7.20
N GLN A 72 13.41 15.88 -7.41
CA GLN A 72 13.93 17.23 -7.57
C GLN A 72 14.07 17.97 -6.23
N THR A 73 13.15 17.74 -5.30
CA THR A 73 13.04 18.51 -4.06
C THR A 73 13.82 17.91 -2.89
N ASP A 74 13.88 16.59 -2.78
CA ASP A 74 14.55 15.88 -1.70
C ASP A 74 15.15 14.57 -2.22
N PRO A 75 16.43 14.54 -2.62
CA PRO A 75 17.07 13.33 -3.12
C PRO A 75 17.04 12.12 -2.15
N ASN A 76 16.79 12.34 -0.85
CA ASN A 76 16.76 11.30 0.17
C ASN A 76 15.34 10.93 0.60
N TRP A 77 14.31 11.32 -0.16
CA TRP A 77 12.91 11.15 0.21
C TRP A 77 12.48 9.70 0.53
N LEU A 78 13.22 8.71 0.03
CA LEU A 78 12.98 7.28 0.29
C LEU A 78 13.46 6.83 1.68
N THR A 79 14.45 7.51 2.26
CA THR A 79 15.18 7.04 3.46
C THR A 79 15.23 8.04 4.60
N SER A 80 14.91 9.31 4.35
CA SER A 80 14.97 10.37 5.37
C SER A 80 14.02 10.16 6.54
N GLY A 81 12.90 9.45 6.35
CA GLY A 81 11.85 9.32 7.35
C GLY A 81 10.89 10.50 7.42
N GLU A 82 11.05 11.51 6.56
CA GLU A 82 10.20 12.71 6.53
C GLU A 82 8.96 12.53 5.64
N TRP A 83 8.98 11.55 4.75
CA TRP A 83 7.89 11.24 3.83
C TRP A 83 7.11 10.01 4.26
N GLY A 84 5.83 9.98 3.88
CA GLY A 84 4.92 8.89 4.22
C GLY A 84 3.95 8.57 3.09
N VAL A 85 3.47 7.33 3.08
CA VAL A 85 2.33 6.90 2.27
C VAL A 85 1.27 6.24 3.14
N ILE A 86 0.02 6.46 2.74
CA ILE A 86 -1.14 5.73 3.21
C ILE A 86 -1.77 5.10 1.97
N GLN A 87 -1.80 3.78 1.91
CA GLN A 87 -2.28 3.05 0.74
C GLN A 87 -3.31 2.02 1.17
N PHE A 88 -4.48 2.07 0.54
CA PHE A 88 -5.54 1.09 0.73
C PHE A 88 -5.64 0.22 -0.52
N ALA A 89 -5.63 -1.10 -0.33
CA ALA A 89 -5.90 -2.07 -1.38
C ALA A 89 -7.22 -2.76 -1.08
N ASP A 90 -8.21 -2.53 -1.92
CA ASP A 90 -9.50 -3.23 -1.88
C ASP A 90 -9.34 -4.59 -2.58
N LEU A 91 -8.86 -5.57 -1.82
CA LEU A 91 -8.58 -6.92 -2.31
C LEU A 91 -9.76 -7.85 -2.07
N PRO A 92 -10.04 -8.77 -3.01
CA PRO A 92 -11.17 -9.69 -2.87
C PRO A 92 -10.99 -10.57 -1.63
N HIS A 93 -12.11 -10.82 -0.94
CA HIS A 93 -12.15 -11.85 0.09
C HIS A 93 -12.04 -13.23 -0.58
N LEU A 94 -10.90 -13.90 -0.38
CA LEU A 94 -10.83 -15.33 -0.66
C LEU A 94 -11.63 -16.04 0.43
N THR A 95 -12.83 -16.51 0.10
CA THR A 95 -13.54 -17.48 0.94
C THR A 95 -12.76 -18.79 0.93
N PRO A 96 -12.39 -19.36 2.10
CA PRO A 96 -11.87 -20.72 2.16
C PRO A 96 -12.89 -21.67 1.49
N GLN A 97 -12.40 -22.58 0.64
CA GLN A 97 -13.21 -23.70 0.15
C GLN A 97 -13.47 -24.72 1.26
#